data_AF-A0AA43JND4-F1
#
_entry.id   AF-A0AA43JND4-F1
#
_cell.length_a   1.000
_cell.length_b   1.000
_cell.length_c   1.000
_cell.angle_alpha   90.00
_cell.angle_beta   90.00
_cell.angle_gamma   90.00
#
_symmetry.space_group_name_H-M   'P 1'
#
loop_
_entity.id
_entity.type
_entity.pdbx_description
1 polymer ?
#
loop_
_entity_poly.entity_id
_entity_poly.type
_entity_poly.pdbx_seq_one_letter_code
_entity_poly.pdbx_strand_id
1 'polypeptide(L)'
;MGYTRQELEAFRDATVPDLVIPPVKLLFVGINPGLWTAATQTHFAYPGNRFYPALLKAGIIDWSIDPSAGMTDDDRRRFTERGLGISNV
;
A
#
# COMPACT_ATOMS: atom_id res chain seq x y z
N MET A 1 -3.03 -8.83 14.88
CA MET A 1 -1.79 -9.40 15.44
C MET A 1 -0.65 -8.90 14.59
N GLY A 2 0.37 -8.28 15.20
CA GLY A 2 1.49 -7.71 14.45
C GLY A 2 2.55 -8.77 14.16
N TYR A 3 3.30 -8.58 13.08
CA TYR A 3 4.49 -9.38 12.82
C TYR A 3 5.52 -9.16 13.93
N THR A 4 6.16 -10.24 14.37
CA THR A 4 7.39 -10.17 15.15
C THR A 4 8.54 -9.66 14.29
N ARG A 5 9.60 -9.16 14.93
CA ARG A 5 10.81 -8.74 14.21
C ARG A 5 11.40 -9.88 13.38
N GLN A 6 11.43 -11.09 13.91
CA GLN A 6 12.00 -12.25 13.22
C GLN A 6 11.19 -12.65 11.98
N GLU A 7 9.86 -12.55 12.04
CA GLU A 7 8.99 -12.79 10.88
C GLU A 7 9.19 -11.73 9.79
N LEU A 8 9.36 -10.46 10.16
CA LEU A 8 9.62 -9.39 9.18
C LEU A 8 10.95 -9.57 8.46
N GLU A 9 11.98 -10.08 9.14
CA GLU A 9 13.29 -10.32 8.53
C GLU A 9 13.24 -11.37 7.41
N ALA A 10 12.27 -12.28 7.41
CA ALA A 10 12.06 -13.23 6.32
C ALA A 10 11.62 -12.57 5.01
N PHE A 11 11.12 -11.33 5.05
CA PHE A 11 10.74 -10.54 3.88
C PHE A 11 11.83 -9.55 3.45
N ARG A 12 13.05 -9.69 3.99
CA ARG A 12 14.21 -8.94 3.50
C ARG A 12 14.41 -9.26 2.01
N ASP A 13 14.66 -8.22 1.22
CA ASP A 13 14.84 -8.26 -0.24
C ASP A 13 13.59 -8.65 -1.06
N ALA A 14 12.43 -8.88 -0.43
CA ALA A 14 11.20 -9.08 -1.16
C ALA A 14 10.71 -7.77 -1.80
N THR A 15 10.33 -7.86 -3.07
CA THR A 15 9.78 -6.73 -3.83
C THR A 15 8.27 -6.66 -3.70
N VAL A 16 7.71 -5.48 -3.89
CA VAL A 16 6.26 -5.28 -4.05
C VAL A 16 6.02 -4.74 -5.45
N PRO A 17 5.21 -5.41 -6.28
CA PRO A 17 4.88 -4.90 -7.61
C PRO A 17 4.22 -3.52 -7.53
N ASP A 18 4.47 -2.70 -8.55
CA ASP A 18 3.77 -1.44 -8.71
C ASP A 18 2.27 -1.69 -8.90
N LEU A 19 1.45 -0.86 -8.25
CA LEU A 19 0.01 -0.83 -8.46
C LEU A 19 -0.30 0.27 -9.47
N VAL A 20 -0.08 -0.02 -10.75
CA VAL A 20 -0.22 0.96 -11.84
C VAL A 20 -1.04 0.33 -12.97
N ILE A 21 -2.29 0.76 -13.09
CA ILE A 21 -3.21 0.34 -14.16
C ILE A 21 -3.69 1.60 -14.90
N PRO A 22 -3.44 1.74 -16.21
CA PRO A 22 -3.93 2.87 -16.99
C PRO A 22 -5.46 2.92 -17.09
N PRO A 23 -6.06 4.13 -17.18
CA PRO A 23 -5.42 5.44 -17.12
C PRO A 23 -5.11 5.88 -15.67
N VAL A 24 -3.92 6.43 -15.44
CA VAL A 24 -3.51 6.97 -14.14
C VAL A 24 -3.65 8.49 -14.12
N LYS A 25 -4.39 9.00 -13.14
CA LYS A 25 -4.62 10.43 -12.87
C LYS A 25 -3.69 10.96 -11.79
N LEU A 26 -3.36 10.13 -10.80
CA LEU A 26 -2.47 10.48 -9.69
C LEU A 26 -1.60 9.27 -9.33
N LEU A 27 -0.28 9.44 -9.38
CA LEU A 27 0.70 8.43 -9.00
C LEU A 27 1.38 8.84 -7.70
N PHE A 28 1.31 7.98 -6.69
CA PHE A 28 2.09 8.11 -5.46
C PHE A 28 3.39 7.33 -5.60
N VAL A 29 4.52 7.97 -5.32
CA VAL A 29 5.84 7.36 -5.42
C VAL A 29 6.52 7.37 -4.05
N GLY A 30 6.73 6.18 -3.49
CA GLY A 30 7.49 5.98 -2.26
C GLY A 30 9.00 5.90 -2.52
N ILE A 31 9.80 5.86 -1.44
CA ILE A 31 11.25 5.70 -1.54
C ILE A 31 11.62 4.24 -1.73
N ASN A 32 11.21 3.37 -0.78
CA ASN A 32 11.51 1.95 -0.79
C ASN A 32 10.43 1.17 -0.02
N PRO A 33 10.12 -0.08 -0.41
CA PRO A 33 9.25 -0.94 0.38
C PRO A 33 9.93 -1.30 1.72
N GLY A 34 9.30 -0.93 2.83
CA GLY A 34 9.69 -1.44 4.15
C GLY A 34 9.29 -2.90 4.33
N LEU A 35 9.85 -3.59 5.33
CA LEU A 35 9.57 -5.02 5.57
C LEU A 35 8.06 -5.32 5.74
N TRP A 36 7.30 -4.41 6.33
CA TRP A 36 5.84 -4.57 6.46
C TRP A 36 5.12 -4.50 5.12
N THR A 37 5.57 -3.61 4.22
CA THR A 37 5.07 -3.48 2.86
C THR A 37 5.33 -4.76 2.07
N ALA A 38 6.54 -5.31 2.22
CA ALA A 38 6.90 -6.59 1.62
C ALA A 38 6.04 -7.76 2.17
N ALA A 39 5.85 -7.82 3.49
CA ALA A 39 5.08 -8.87 4.16
C ALA A 39 3.59 -8.89 3.78
N THR A 40 2.99 -7.71 3.58
CA THR A 40 1.56 -7.54 3.27
C THR A 40 1.27 -7.35 1.78
N GLN A 41 2.32 -7.29 0.94
CA GLN A 41 2.23 -6.93 -0.48
C GLN A 41 1.41 -5.65 -0.72
N THR A 42 1.51 -4.71 0.22
CA THR A 42 0.70 -3.49 0.27
C THR A 42 1.61 -2.32 0.53
N HIS A 43 1.61 -1.34 -0.37
CA HIS A 43 2.44 -0.14 -0.23
C HIS A 43 2.06 0.64 1.02
N PHE A 44 3.02 1.30 1.67
CA PHE A 44 2.79 2.08 2.89
C PHE A 44 2.13 1.30 4.06
N ALA A 45 2.39 -0.01 4.18
CA ALA A 45 1.72 -0.91 5.12
C ALA A 45 2.03 -0.76 6.61
N TYR A 46 3.09 -0.01 6.97
CA TYR A 46 3.46 0.14 8.37
C TYR A 46 2.30 0.76 9.17
N PRO A 47 1.90 0.20 10.33
CA PRO A 47 0.72 0.67 11.08
C PRO A 47 0.75 2.15 11.49
N GLY A 48 1.93 2.73 11.65
CA GLY A 48 2.10 4.17 11.94
C GLY A 48 2.08 5.08 10.70
N ASN A 49 2.02 4.52 9.49
CA ASN A 49 2.00 5.28 8.25
C ASN A 49 0.63 5.96 8.06
N ARG A 50 0.65 7.25 7.70
CA ARG A 50 -0.56 8.07 7.57
C ARG A 50 -1.13 8.11 6.15
N PHE A 51 -0.54 7.40 5.20
CA PHE A 51 -0.94 7.41 3.78
C PHE A 51 -2.44 7.18 3.58
N TYR A 52 -2.94 5.97 3.87
CA TYR A 52 -4.36 5.64 3.67
C TYR A 52 -5.33 6.48 4.53
N PRO A 53 -5.05 6.74 5.83
CA PRO A 53 -5.86 7.67 6.61
C PRO A 53 -5.94 9.08 6.01
N ALA A 54 -4.86 9.57 5.40
CA ALA A 54 -4.84 10.88 4.74
C ALA A 54 -5.67 10.88 3.46
N LEU A 55 -5.60 9.81 2.63
CA LEU A 55 -6.42 9.69 1.42
C LEU A 55 -7.91 9.70 1.74
N LEU A 56 -8.31 8.99 2.79
CA LEU A 56 -9.70 8.95 3.24
C LEU A 56 -10.16 10.33 3.76
N LYS A 57 -9.37 10.97 4.62
CA LYS A 57 -9.69 12.31 5.15
C LYS A 57 -9.75 13.39 4.07
N ALA A 58 -8.96 13.25 3.02
CA ALA A 58 -8.96 14.16 1.86
C ALA A 58 -10.09 13.87 0.86
N GLY A 59 -10.85 12.78 1.03
CA GLY A 59 -11.89 12.36 0.09
C GLY A 59 -11.36 11.79 -1.23
N ILE A 60 -10.06 11.47 -1.31
CA ILE A 60 -9.43 10.85 -2.49
C ILE A 60 -9.94 9.41 -2.65
N ILE A 61 -10.11 8.71 -1.53
CA ILE A 61 -10.82 7.43 -1.42
C ILE A 61 -12.00 7.59 -0.46
N ASP A 62 -13.05 6.79 -0.65
CA ASP A 62 -14.28 6.80 0.17
C ASP A 62 -14.48 5.53 1.01
N TRP A 63 -13.44 4.71 1.14
CA TRP A 63 -13.42 3.51 1.99
C TRP A 63 -12.14 3.44 2.80
N SER A 64 -12.19 2.69 3.90
CA SER A 64 -11.01 2.42 4.71
C SER A 64 -10.26 1.24 4.13
N ILE A 65 -8.94 1.38 4.02
CA ILE A 65 -8.00 0.28 3.79
C ILE A 65 -7.30 0.04 5.11
N ASP A 66 -7.26 -1.21 5.59
CA ASP A 66 -6.37 -1.61 6.67
C ASP A 66 -5.04 -2.09 6.06
N PRO A 67 -4.02 -1.22 6.03
CA PRO A 67 -2.80 -1.55 5.31
C PRO A 67 -1.94 -2.57 6.09
N SER A 68 -2.24 -2.80 7.38
CA SER A 68 -1.58 -3.82 8.19
C SER A 68 -2.09 -5.24 7.90
N ALA A 69 -3.35 -5.36 7.47
CA ALA A 69 -3.94 -6.58 6.94
C ALA A 69 -3.67 -6.77 5.43
N GLY A 70 -3.29 -5.69 4.75
CA GLY A 70 -3.04 -5.63 3.32
C GLY A 70 -4.30 -5.25 2.52
N MET A 71 -4.08 -4.86 1.26
CA MET A 71 -5.16 -4.56 0.32
C MET A 71 -5.78 -5.85 -0.23
N THR A 72 -7.10 -5.93 -0.15
CA THR A 72 -7.89 -6.94 -0.87
C THR A 72 -7.91 -6.66 -2.37
N ASP A 73 -8.37 -7.63 -3.16
CA ASP A 73 -8.57 -7.44 -4.61
C ASP A 73 -9.62 -6.34 -4.90
N ASP A 74 -10.60 -6.18 -4.02
CA ASP A 74 -11.58 -5.10 -4.08
C ASP A 74 -10.92 -3.73 -3.87
N ASP A 75 -10.06 -3.62 -2.85
CA ASP A 75 -9.31 -2.40 -2.58
C ASP A 75 -8.45 -2.00 -3.78
N ARG A 76 -7.72 -2.97 -4.36
CA ARG A 76 -6.85 -2.73 -5.52
C ARG A 76 -7.67 -2.25 -6.71
N ARG A 77 -8.78 -2.94 -7.00
CA ARG A 77 -9.67 -2.57 -8.10
C ARG A 77 -10.22 -1.16 -7.92
N ARG A 78 -10.87 -0.87 -6.78
CA ARG A 78 -11.44 0.46 -6.49
C ARG A 78 -10.40 1.58 -6.51
N PHE A 79 -9.19 1.30 -6.02
CA PHE A 79 -8.08 2.25 -6.05
C PHE A 79 -7.69 2.59 -7.50
N THR A 80 -7.49 1.57 -8.34
CA THR A 80 -7.11 1.75 -9.74
C THR A 80 -8.23 2.32 -10.62
N GLU A 81 -9.50 1.97 -10.39
CA GLU A 81 -10.66 2.54 -11.11
C GLU A 81 -10.82 4.05 -10.90
N ARG A 82 -10.38 4.56 -9.74
CA ARG A 82 -10.30 6.01 -9.48
C ARG A 82 -9.15 6.69 -10.23
N GLY A 83 -8.30 5.94 -10.91
CA GLY A 83 -7.10 6.41 -11.60
C GLY A 83 -5.94 6.68 -10.64
N LEU A 84 -5.91 6.02 -9.48
CA LEU A 84 -4.82 6.15 -8.52
C LEU A 84 -3.79 5.03 -8.76
N GLY A 85 -2.50 5.37 -8.70
CA GLY A 85 -1.40 4.42 -8.81
C GLY A 85 -0.40 4.55 -7.65
N ILE A 86 0.36 3.48 -7.40
CA ILE A 86 1.44 3.46 -6.40
C ILE A 86 2.69 2.76 -6.96
N SER A 87 3.85 3.37 -6.77
CA SER A 87 5.18 2.87 -7.16
C SER A 87 6.23 3.23 -6.09
N ASN A 88 7.46 2.74 -6.24
CA ASN A 88 8.65 3.26 -5.54
C ASN A 88 9.72 3.70 -6.56
N VAL A 89 10.70 4.52 -6.13
CA VAL A 89 11.92 4.85 -6.92
C VAL A 89 12.99 3.79 -6.81
#